data_AF-A0A6A2WI94-F1
#
_entry.id   AF-A0A6A2WI94-F1
#
_cell.length_a   1.000
_cell.length_b   1.000
_cell.length_c   1.000
_cell.angle_alpha   90.00
_cell.angle_beta   90.00
_cell.angle_gamma   90.00
#
_symmetry.space_group_name_H-M   'P 1'
#
loop_
_entity.id
_entity.type
_entity.pdbx_description
1 polymer ?
#
loop_
_entity_poly.entity_id
_entity_poly.type
_entity_poly.pdbx_seq_one_letter_code
_entity_poly.pdbx_strand_id
1 'polypeptide(L)'
;MGQGSSSSSFRHSGDLSLALPDECLALIFGKLGCHDRNNCSLVCNCWNHVNSKSRQRLVLASRSEISLGFRSLFARFRSVSVLSLKCSRKLISVDDDALARIPTLLPSLKKLKLKGCVDVTDNGLLAFLAPSTSAQ
;
A
#
# COMPACT_ATOMS: atom_id res chain seq x y z
N MET A 1 -45.50 -21.56 -40.10
CA MET A 1 -44.28 -22.38 -39.98
C MET A 1 -43.12 -21.39 -40.02
N GLY A 2 -42.38 -21.06 -38.98
CA GLY A 2 -41.90 -21.78 -37.81
C GLY A 2 -40.52 -21.17 -37.57
N GLN A 3 -40.34 -20.52 -36.43
CA GLN A 3 -39.13 -19.76 -36.12
C GLN A 3 -37.88 -20.63 -36.16
N GLY A 4 -36.77 -20.07 -36.66
CA GLY A 4 -35.42 -20.63 -36.57
C GLY A 4 -34.48 -19.63 -35.92
N SER A 5 -34.86 -19.16 -34.72
CA SER A 5 -33.96 -18.45 -33.82
C SER A 5 -32.87 -19.41 -33.36
N SER A 6 -31.65 -19.24 -33.88
CA SER A 6 -30.47 -19.92 -33.35
C SER A 6 -29.42 -18.88 -32.99
N SER A 7 -29.60 -18.40 -31.76
CA SER A 7 -28.54 -18.24 -30.76
C SER A 7 -27.33 -17.44 -31.22
N SER A 8 -27.41 -16.12 -31.04
CA SER A 8 -26.24 -15.27 -30.84
C SER A 8 -25.45 -15.80 -29.63
N SER A 9 -24.51 -16.69 -29.90
CA SER A 9 -23.61 -17.25 -28.90
C SER A 9 -22.94 -16.10 -28.14
N PHE A 10 -23.10 -16.10 -26.83
CA PHE A 10 -22.61 -15.08 -25.89
C PHE A 10 -21.12 -14.80 -26.11
N ARG A 11 -20.81 -13.79 -26.92
CA ARG A 11 -19.46 -13.23 -27.03
C ARG A 11 -19.28 -12.13 -25.99
N HIS A 12 -19.23 -12.51 -24.74
CA HIS A 12 -18.53 -11.72 -23.74
C HIS A 12 -17.51 -12.61 -23.04
N SER A 13 -16.39 -12.84 -23.71
CA SER A 13 -15.11 -13.11 -23.05
C SER A 13 -14.60 -11.81 -22.41
N GLY A 14 -15.45 -11.18 -21.59
CA GLY A 14 -15.05 -10.06 -20.76
C GLY A 14 -14.24 -10.62 -19.60
N ASP A 15 -13.13 -9.97 -19.28
CA ASP A 15 -12.34 -10.30 -18.09
C ASP A 15 -13.26 -10.29 -16.87
N LEU A 16 -13.58 -11.48 -16.35
CA LEU A 16 -14.49 -11.66 -15.22
C LEU A 16 -13.97 -10.96 -13.95
N SER A 17 -12.66 -10.66 -13.89
CA SER A 17 -12.11 -9.90 -12.77
C SER A 17 -12.57 -8.44 -12.75
N LEU A 18 -12.99 -7.88 -13.89
CA LEU A 18 -13.57 -6.54 -13.99
C LEU A 18 -15.05 -6.52 -13.60
N ALA A 19 -15.71 -7.68 -13.54
CA ALA A 19 -17.09 -7.82 -13.12
C ALA A 19 -17.25 -7.97 -11.59
N LEU A 20 -16.15 -8.17 -10.86
CA LEU A 20 -16.17 -8.27 -9.40
C LEU A 20 -16.14 -6.88 -8.76
N PRO A 21 -16.97 -6.62 -7.73
CA PRO A 21 -16.84 -5.42 -6.91
C PRO A 21 -15.45 -5.32 -6.26
N ASP A 22 -14.99 -4.08 -6.04
CA ASP A 22 -13.70 -3.77 -5.42
C ASP A 22 -13.53 -4.45 -4.05
N GLU A 23 -14.61 -4.58 -3.27
CA GLU A 23 -14.62 -5.21 -1.95
C GLU A 23 -14.32 -6.71 -2.05
N CYS A 24 -14.87 -7.39 -3.06
CA CYS A 24 -14.61 -8.81 -3.30
C CYS A 24 -13.15 -9.03 -3.72
N LEU A 25 -12.63 -8.20 -4.63
CA LEU A 25 -11.22 -8.22 -5.02
C LEU A 25 -10.30 -7.93 -3.82
N ALA A 26 -10.67 -6.98 -2.96
CA ALA A 26 -9.93 -6.67 -1.75
C ALA A 26 -9.86 -7.86 -0.78
N LEU A 27 -10.95 -8.61 -0.60
CA LEU A 27 -11.00 -9.83 0.22
C LEU A 27 -10.07 -10.91 -0.36
N ILE A 28 -10.10 -11.12 -1.67
CA ILE A 28 -9.21 -12.07 -2.37
C ILE A 28 -7.75 -11.66 -2.17
N PHE A 29 -7.41 -10.40 -2.43
CA PHE A 29 -6.04 -9.90 -2.23
C PHE A 29 -5.61 -10.01 -0.75
N GLY A 30 -6.55 -9.94 0.19
CA GLY A 30 -6.32 -10.16 1.61
C GLY A 30 -5.77 -11.55 1.96
N LYS A 31 -6.00 -12.54 1.09
CA LYS A 31 -5.48 -13.91 1.23
C LYS A 31 -4.09 -14.12 0.61
N LEU A 32 -3.61 -13.15 -0.17
CA LEU A 32 -2.34 -13.25 -0.90
C LEU A 32 -1.14 -12.80 -0.06
N GLY A 33 0.02 -13.41 -0.34
CA GLY A 33 1.31 -12.99 0.22
C GLY A 33 1.78 -11.64 -0.34
N CYS A 34 2.83 -11.07 0.26
CA CYS A 34 3.36 -9.76 -0.17
C CYS A 34 3.93 -9.77 -1.60
N HIS A 35 4.51 -10.89 -2.03
CA HIS A 35 5.03 -11.05 -3.40
C HIS A 35 3.89 -11.07 -4.42
N ASP A 36 2.90 -11.94 -4.23
CA ASP A 36 1.77 -12.08 -5.16
C ASP A 36 0.95 -10.80 -5.24
N ARG A 37 0.71 -10.11 -4.11
CA ARG A 37 0.00 -8.83 -4.16
C ARG A 37 0.74 -7.75 -4.96
N ASN A 38 2.07 -7.82 -5.05
CA ASN A 38 2.81 -6.89 -5.91
C ASN A 38 2.55 -7.24 -7.38
N ASN A 39 2.54 -8.53 -7.74
CA ASN A 39 2.21 -8.99 -9.08
C ASN A 39 0.77 -8.63 -9.47
N CYS A 40 -0.20 -8.76 -8.56
CA CYS A 40 -1.59 -8.33 -8.78
C CYS A 40 -1.70 -6.86 -9.20
N SER A 41 -0.84 -5.98 -8.65
CA SER A 41 -0.89 -4.56 -8.98
C SER A 41 -0.42 -4.22 -10.40
N LEU A 42 0.14 -5.19 -11.13
CA LEU A 42 0.63 -5.05 -12.49
C LEU A 42 -0.36 -5.57 -13.54
N VAL A 43 -1.44 -6.23 -13.13
CA VAL A 43 -2.42 -6.85 -14.05
C VAL A 43 -3.19 -5.77 -14.81
N CYS A 44 -3.83 -4.84 -14.08
CA CYS A 44 -4.57 -3.73 -14.65
C CYS A 44 -4.70 -2.57 -13.65
N ASN A 45 -5.19 -1.41 -14.10
CA ASN A 45 -5.39 -0.23 -13.27
C ASN A 45 -6.40 -0.45 -12.14
N CYS A 46 -7.46 -1.24 -12.37
CA CYS A 46 -8.44 -1.58 -11.34
C CYS A 46 -7.78 -2.37 -10.19
N TRP A 47 -7.05 -3.44 -10.52
CA TRP A 47 -6.35 -4.24 -9.53
C TRP A 47 -5.29 -3.45 -8.77
N ASN A 48 -4.58 -2.56 -9.47
CA ASN A 48 -3.65 -1.63 -8.84
C ASN A 48 -4.35 -0.74 -7.80
N HIS A 49 -5.50 -0.15 -8.16
CA HIS A 49 -6.30 0.70 -7.29
C HIS A 49 -6.79 -0.05 -6.04
N VAL A 50 -7.44 -1.20 -6.24
CA VAL A 50 -7.96 -2.04 -5.15
C VAL A 50 -6.84 -2.54 -4.26
N ASN A 51 -5.72 -3.02 -4.83
CA ASN A 51 -4.55 -3.44 -4.05
C ASN A 51 -4.01 -2.29 -3.21
N SER A 52 -3.95 -1.07 -3.74
CA SER A 52 -3.43 0.10 -3.03
C SER A 52 -4.31 0.45 -1.83
N LYS A 53 -5.63 0.48 -2.01
CA LYS A 53 -6.60 0.79 -0.94
C LYS A 53 -6.75 -0.31 0.10
N SER A 54 -6.61 -1.57 -0.26
CA SER A 54 -6.84 -2.71 0.66
C SER A 54 -5.57 -3.23 1.33
N ARG A 55 -4.38 -2.72 0.99
CA ARG A 55 -3.12 -3.20 1.54
C ARG A 55 -2.92 -2.72 2.98
N GLN A 56 -2.90 -3.69 3.90
CA GLN A 56 -2.72 -3.46 5.34
C GLN A 56 -1.25 -3.47 5.78
N ARG A 57 -0.39 -4.16 5.03
CA ARG A 57 1.04 -4.31 5.35
C ARG A 57 1.90 -3.79 4.21
N LEU A 58 2.79 -2.86 4.53
CA LEU A 58 3.73 -2.27 3.57
C LEU A 58 5.16 -2.48 4.07
N VAL A 59 6.02 -2.99 3.19
CA VAL A 59 7.44 -3.16 3.45
C VAL A 59 8.19 -2.28 2.45
N LEU A 60 8.94 -1.32 2.96
CA LEU A 60 9.78 -0.43 2.16
C LEU A 60 11.23 -0.81 2.39
N ALA A 61 11.88 -1.28 1.34
CA ALA A 61 13.30 -1.59 1.36
C ALA A 61 14.04 -0.47 0.65
N SER A 62 14.72 0.38 1.42
CA SER A 62 15.41 1.53 0.88
C SER A 62 16.86 1.23 0.56
N ARG A 63 17.26 1.53 -0.67
CA ARG A 63 18.66 1.59 -1.12
C ARG A 63 19.12 3.04 -1.33
N SER A 64 18.27 4.02 -1.02
CA SER A 64 18.48 5.46 -1.20
C SER A 64 17.63 6.27 -0.19
N GLU A 65 17.60 7.59 -0.28
CA GLU A 65 16.61 8.44 0.41
C GLU A 65 15.18 8.11 -0.07
N ILE A 66 14.31 7.59 0.81
CA ILE A 66 12.89 7.26 0.49
C ILE A 66 11.91 8.25 1.12
N SER A 67 12.37 9.02 2.11
CA SER A 67 11.65 10.06 2.84
C SER A 67 10.92 11.06 1.92
N LEU A 68 11.55 11.44 0.80
CA LEU A 68 10.99 12.35 -0.21
C LEU A 68 9.66 11.85 -0.80
N GLY A 69 9.52 10.53 -0.95
CA GLY A 69 8.34 9.89 -1.53
C GLY A 69 7.22 9.59 -0.53
N PHE A 70 7.41 9.81 0.77
CA PHE A 70 6.44 9.38 1.80
C PHE A 70 5.03 9.93 1.58
N ARG A 71 4.90 11.21 1.19
CA ARG A 71 3.56 11.81 0.99
C ARG A 71 2.76 11.07 -0.10
N SER A 72 3.34 10.93 -1.29
CA SER A 72 2.66 10.29 -2.42
C SER A 72 2.45 8.79 -2.19
N LEU A 73 3.45 8.12 -1.61
CA LEU A 73 3.41 6.71 -1.31
C LEU A 73 2.33 6.38 -0.27
N PHE A 74 2.29 7.10 0.84
CA PHE A 74 1.31 6.85 1.91
C PHE A 74 -0.09 7.35 1.55
N ALA A 75 -0.22 8.38 0.71
CA ALA A 75 -1.51 8.76 0.12
C ALA A 75 -2.11 7.63 -0.73
N ARG A 76 -1.29 6.83 -1.41
CA ARG A 76 -1.73 5.65 -2.16
C ARG A 76 -2.14 4.49 -1.25
N PHE A 77 -1.48 4.32 -0.11
CA PHE A 77 -1.65 3.18 0.81
C PHE A 77 -2.27 3.58 2.16
N ARG A 78 -3.42 4.26 2.16
CA ARG A 78 -4.04 4.83 3.38
C ARG A 78 -4.48 3.79 4.44
N SER A 79 -4.72 2.55 4.04
CA SER A 79 -5.17 1.49 4.94
C SER A 79 -4.03 0.74 5.62
N VAL A 80 -2.77 1.18 5.46
CA VAL A 80 -1.64 0.50 6.07
C VAL A 80 -1.70 0.62 7.59
N SER A 81 -1.73 -0.54 8.24
CA SER A 81 -1.68 -0.69 9.70
C SER A 81 -0.34 -1.25 10.18
N VAL A 82 0.46 -1.84 9.29
CA VAL A 82 1.80 -2.31 9.59
C VAL A 82 2.79 -1.78 8.55
N LEU A 83 3.71 -0.93 8.99
CA LEU A 83 4.80 -0.42 8.16
C LEU A 83 6.12 -1.05 8.60
N SER A 84 6.89 -1.55 7.64
CA SER A 84 8.26 -2.01 7.87
C SER A 84 9.24 -1.21 7.02
N LEU A 85 10.09 -0.43 7.67
CA LEU A 85 11.18 0.31 7.04
C LEU A 85 12.46 -0.52 7.15
N LYS A 86 12.98 -0.94 6.01
CA LYS A 86 14.24 -1.67 5.90
C LYS A 86 15.23 -0.77 5.19
N CYS A 87 16.08 -0.14 5.97
CA CYS A 87 17.08 0.81 5.50
C CYS A 87 18.45 0.15 5.39
N SER A 88 19.29 0.69 4.49
CA SER A 88 20.69 0.30 4.41
C SER A 88 21.45 0.93 5.58
N ARG A 89 22.30 0.16 6.26
CA ARG A 89 23.19 0.69 7.31
C ARG A 89 24.31 1.59 6.77
N LYS A 90 24.48 1.65 5.45
CA LYS A 90 25.54 2.42 4.78
C LYS A 90 25.09 3.79 4.28
N LEU A 91 23.78 4.04 4.27
CA LEU A 91 23.19 5.23 3.65
C LEU A 91 22.12 5.80 4.56
N ILE A 92 22.06 7.12 4.62
CA ILE A 92 20.92 7.83 5.20
C ILE A 92 19.73 7.60 4.26
N SER A 93 18.57 7.33 4.85
CA SER A 93 17.38 6.98 4.07
C SER A 93 16.08 7.41 4.72
N VAL A 94 16.05 7.38 6.05
CA VAL A 94 14.97 7.86 6.91
C VAL A 94 15.65 8.44 8.15
N ASP A 95 15.48 9.74 8.35
CA ASP A 95 15.90 10.51 9.50
C ASP A 95 14.72 10.69 10.49
N ASP A 96 14.98 11.40 11.58
CA ASP A 96 13.99 11.71 12.62
C ASP A 96 12.79 12.50 12.07
N ASP A 97 13.02 13.48 11.20
CA ASP A 97 11.97 14.31 10.61
C ASP A 97 11.06 13.50 9.67
N ALA A 98 11.64 12.63 8.84
CA ALA A 98 10.88 11.73 7.99
C ALA A 98 10.04 10.76 8.84
N LEU A 99 10.60 10.26 9.94
CA LEU A 99 9.89 9.38 10.86
C LEU A 99 8.71 10.09 11.54
N ALA A 100 8.93 11.29 12.05
CA ALA A 100 7.92 12.10 12.75
C ALA A 100 6.68 12.41 11.89
N ARG A 101 6.82 12.42 10.56
CA ARG A 101 5.72 12.65 9.62
C ARG A 101 4.84 11.43 9.36
N ILE A 102 5.32 10.22 9.67
CA ILE A 102 4.62 8.96 9.35
C ILE A 102 3.24 8.87 10.02
N PRO A 103 3.05 9.18 11.31
CA PRO A 103 1.75 9.09 11.98
C PRO A 103 0.67 9.92 11.27
N THR A 104 1.02 11.14 10.86
CA THR A 104 0.11 12.04 10.13
C THR A 104 -0.24 11.52 8.74
N LEU A 105 0.73 10.86 8.07
CA LEU A 105 0.53 10.33 6.72
C LEU A 105 -0.19 8.97 6.70
N LEU A 106 -0.11 8.19 7.78
CA LEU A 106 -0.71 6.87 7.94
C LEU A 106 -1.53 6.79 9.24
N PRO A 107 -2.74 7.36 9.27
CA PRO A 107 -3.55 7.45 10.50
C PRO A 107 -4.00 6.07 11.03
N SER A 108 -3.99 5.03 10.19
CA SER A 108 -4.35 3.67 10.58
C SER A 108 -3.18 2.85 11.11
N LEU A 109 -1.97 3.44 11.23
CA LEU A 109 -0.75 2.72 11.59
C LEU A 109 -0.81 2.22 13.03
N LYS A 110 -0.63 0.91 13.22
CA LYS A 110 -0.64 0.24 14.53
C LYS A 110 0.70 -0.38 14.89
N LYS A 111 1.54 -0.64 13.88
CA LYS A 111 2.82 -1.31 14.07
C LYS A 111 3.86 -0.75 13.12
N LEU A 112 4.93 -0.23 13.70
CA LEU A 112 6.13 0.18 12.98
C LEU A 112 7.24 -0.84 13.23
N LYS A 113 7.97 -1.22 12.18
CA LYS A 113 9.18 -2.03 12.28
C LYS A 113 10.32 -1.28 11.63
N LEU A 114 11.37 -1.00 12.40
CA LEU A 114 12.59 -0.36 11.92
C LEU A 114 13.69 -1.41 11.81
N LYS A 115 14.39 -1.45 10.68
CA LYS A 115 15.55 -2.31 10.48
C LYS A 115 16.62 -1.54 9.73
N GLY A 116 17.78 -1.35 10.36
CA GLY A 116 18.91 -0.65 9.74
C GLY A 116 18.69 0.84 9.52
N CYS A 117 17.70 1.45 10.19
CA CYS A 117 17.49 2.89 10.22
C CYS A 117 18.52 3.51 11.16
N VAL A 118 19.71 3.82 10.64
CA VAL A 118 20.86 4.27 11.44
C VAL A 118 20.77 5.74 11.87
N ASP A 119 19.94 6.52 11.20
CA ASP A 119 19.77 7.95 11.42
C ASP A 119 18.46 8.29 12.17
N VAL A 120 17.82 7.25 12.73
CA VAL A 120 16.69 7.40 13.63
C VAL A 120 17.23 7.36 15.06
N THR A 121 17.01 8.44 15.79
CA THR A 121 17.38 8.59 17.19
C THR A 121 16.16 8.50 18.10
N ASP A 122 16.39 8.54 19.42
CA ASP A 122 15.31 8.60 20.39
C ASP A 122 14.45 9.86 20.23
N ASN A 123 15.02 10.98 19.74
CA ASN A 123 14.24 12.19 19.45
C ASN A 123 13.22 11.95 18.34
N GLY A 124 13.60 11.26 17.26
CA GLY A 124 12.67 10.87 16.21
C GLY A 124 11.58 9.93 16.70
N LEU A 125 11.90 8.99 17.61
CA LEU A 125 10.91 8.12 18.22
C LEU A 125 9.94 8.90 19.13
N LEU A 126 10.44 9.85 19.92
CA LEU A 126 9.59 10.74 20.72
C LEU A 126 8.68 11.59 19.84
N ALA A 127 9.22 12.18 18.77
CA ALA A 127 8.44 12.97 17.81
C ALA A 127 7.41 12.12 17.06
N PHE A 128 7.72 10.86 16.74
CA PHE A 128 6.78 9.90 16.16
C PHE A 128 5.61 9.57 17.10
N LEU A 129 5.84 9.55 18.41
CA LEU A 129 4.81 9.29 19.42
C LEU A 129 4.05 10.55 19.84
N ALA A 130 4.59 11.73 19.53
CA ALA A 130 3.94 12.99 19.84
C ALA A 130 2.57 13.03 19.16
N PRO A 131 1.52 13.51 19.85
CA PRO A 131 0.24 13.72 19.22
C PRO A 131 0.45 14.65 18.02
N SER A 132 -0.07 14.25 16.86
CA SER A 132 0.00 15.07 15.66
C SER A 132 -0.75 16.37 15.93
N THR A 133 -0.02 17.42 16.29
CA THR A 133 -0.53 18.78 16.39
C THR A 133 -0.91 19.18 14.97
N SER A 134 -2.18 18.97 14.64
CA SER A 134 -2.79 19.56 13.46
C SER A 134 -2.77 21.08 13.65
N ALA A 135 -1.72 21.73 13.14
CA ALA A 135 -1.77 23.16 12.88
C ALA A 135 -2.86 23.39 11.81
N GLN A 136 -3.75 24.32 12.13
CA GLN A 136 -4.90 24.77 11.33
C GLN A 136 -4.52 25.17 9.90
#